data_AF-A0A524K1T5-F1
#
_entry.id   AF-A0A524K1T5-F1
#
_cell.length_a   1.000
_cell.length_b   1.000
_cell.length_c   1.000
_cell.angle_alpha   90.00
_cell.angle_beta   90.00
_cell.angle_gamma   90.00
#
_symmetry.space_group_name_H-M   'P 1'
#
loop_
_entity.id
_entity.type
_entity.pdbx_description
1 polymer ?
#
loop_
_entity_poly.entity_id
_entity_poly.type
_entity_poly.pdbx_seq_one_letter_code
_entity_poly.pdbx_strand_id
1 'polypeptide(L)'
;MEIAANTGKETPWQLKMFNRSLKKKMKVAALARFFPVLANRKCLLLTCGDNNGAINYKIRHMGGLWTWADFEAQGIPGMEELLGEPVLKLDGQ
;
A
#
# COMPACT_ATOMS: atom_id res chain seq x y z
N MET A 1 -15.36 -27.96 -25.11
CA MET A 1 -14.23 -27.06 -24.77
C MET A 1 -14.70 -26.18 -23.62
N GLU A 2 -14.38 -26.57 -22.38
CA GLU A 2 -14.71 -25.79 -21.18
C GLU A 2 -13.75 -24.61 -21.07
N ILE A 3 -14.29 -23.42 -20.91
CA ILE A 3 -13.51 -22.22 -20.57
C ILE A 3 -13.63 -22.03 -19.06
N ALA A 4 -12.71 -22.63 -18.30
CA ALA A 4 -12.56 -22.35 -16.89
C ALA A 4 -11.50 -21.25 -16.71
N ALA A 5 -11.93 -20.00 -16.54
CA ALA A 5 -11.07 -18.95 -16.00
C ALA A 5 -11.90 -17.83 -15.36
N ASN A 6 -12.51 -18.11 -14.20
CA ASN A 6 -12.88 -17.07 -13.25
C ASN A 6 -12.27 -17.41 -11.89
N THR A 7 -10.98 -17.17 -11.71
CA THR A 7 -10.35 -17.27 -10.39
C THR A 7 -10.74 -16.04 -9.57
N GLY A 8 -11.94 -16.07 -9.02
CA GLY A 8 -12.51 -15.03 -8.16
C GLY A 8 -11.73 -14.87 -6.85
N LYS A 9 -10.61 -14.15 -6.90
CA LYS A 9 -10.01 -13.63 -5.66
C LYS A 9 -10.84 -12.43 -5.21
N GLU A 10 -11.48 -12.59 -4.05
CA GLU A 10 -12.21 -11.51 -3.42
C GLU A 10 -11.29 -10.29 -3.24
N THR A 11 -11.80 -9.08 -3.52
CA THR A 11 -11.02 -7.86 -3.32
C THR A 11 -10.69 -7.71 -1.82
N PRO A 12 -9.41 -7.54 -1.44
CA PRO A 12 -9.03 -7.33 -0.04
C PRO A 12 -9.80 -6.18 0.61
N TRP A 13 -10.15 -6.33 1.89
CA TRP A 13 -10.97 -5.37 2.62
C TRP A 13 -10.34 -3.97 2.65
N GLN A 14 -9.01 -3.91 2.70
CA GLN A 14 -8.21 -2.70 2.65
C GLN A 14 -8.49 -1.89 1.37
N LEU A 15 -8.57 -2.58 0.23
CA LEU A 15 -8.84 -1.99 -1.08
C LEU A 15 -10.33 -1.62 -1.23
N LYS A 16 -11.24 -2.42 -0.67
CA LYS A 16 -12.68 -2.07 -0.56
C LYS A 16 -12.86 -0.75 0.20
N MET A 17 -12.17 -0.57 1.34
CA MET A 17 -12.19 0.67 2.12
C MET A 17 -11.56 1.83 1.36
N PHE A 18 -10.42 1.63 0.70
CA PHE A 18 -9.78 2.64 -0.14
C PHE A 18 -10.70 3.17 -1.24
N ASN A 19 -11.44 2.27 -1.90
CA ASN A 19 -12.38 2.65 -2.95
C ASN A 19 -13.52 3.55 -2.45
N ARG A 20 -13.82 3.55 -1.15
CA ARG A 20 -14.80 4.46 -0.52
C ARG A 20 -14.17 5.72 0.08
N SER A 21 -12.85 5.77 0.23
CA SER A 21 -12.15 6.87 0.89
C SER A 21 -11.64 7.92 -0.10
N LEU A 22 -12.35 9.05 -0.20
CA LEU A 22 -11.92 10.18 -1.01
C LEU A 22 -10.54 10.72 -0.57
N LYS A 23 -10.34 10.88 0.75
CA LYS A 23 -9.07 11.37 1.32
C LYS A 23 -7.88 10.49 0.92
N LYS A 24 -8.01 9.15 0.97
CA LYS A 24 -6.92 8.23 0.58
C LYS A 24 -6.63 8.29 -0.93
N LYS A 25 -7.65 8.40 -1.78
CA LYS A 25 -7.47 8.59 -3.22
C LYS A 25 -6.74 9.89 -3.55
N MET A 26 -7.13 10.99 -2.91
CA MET A 26 -6.46 12.28 -3.06
C MET A 26 -5.01 12.24 -2.57
N LYS A 27 -4.73 11.56 -1.45
CA LYS A 27 -3.37 11.40 -0.93
C LYS A 27 -2.46 10.69 -1.95
N VAL A 28 -2.91 9.57 -2.52
CA VAL A 28 -2.17 8.84 -3.57
C VAL A 28 -1.96 9.71 -4.81
N ALA A 29 -3.00 10.38 -5.29
CA ALA A 29 -2.91 11.26 -6.46
C ALA A 29 -1.95 12.44 -6.23
N ALA A 30 -1.96 13.04 -5.04
CA ALA A 30 -1.06 14.12 -4.68
C ALA A 30 0.40 13.64 -4.63
N LEU A 31 0.68 12.51 -3.97
CA LEU A 31 2.02 11.93 -3.90
C LEU A 31 2.57 11.59 -5.29
N ALA A 32 1.76 10.99 -6.15
CA ALA A 32 2.17 10.58 -7.49
C ALA A 32 2.70 11.74 -8.35
N ARG A 33 2.23 12.97 -8.12
CA ARG A 33 2.70 14.17 -8.84
C ARG A 33 4.15 14.55 -8.53
N PHE A 34 4.69 14.08 -7.41
CA PHE A 34 6.05 14.39 -6.96
C PHE A 34 7.01 13.23 -7.16
N PHE A 35 6.53 12.06 -7.59
CA PHE A 35 7.39 10.93 -7.84
C PHE A 35 8.26 11.18 -9.08
N PRO A 36 9.58 11.01 -8.99
CA PRO A 36 10.43 10.95 -10.18
C PRO A 36 10.17 9.63 -10.92
N VAL A 37 10.92 9.36 -11.97
CA VAL A 37 10.98 8.01 -12.55
C VAL A 37 11.48 7.04 -11.47
N LEU A 38 10.61 6.14 -11.03
CA LEU A 38 10.86 5.25 -9.88
C LEU A 38 11.60 3.96 -10.26
N ALA A 39 11.78 3.65 -11.55
CA ALA A 39 12.44 2.43 -11.98
C ALA A 39 13.81 2.24 -11.28
N ASN A 40 13.99 1.09 -10.63
CA ASN A 40 15.20 0.70 -9.87
C ASN A 40 15.57 1.64 -8.69
N ARG A 41 14.70 2.56 -8.26
CA ARG A 41 14.92 3.38 -7.07
C ARG A 41 14.51 2.62 -5.82
N LYS A 42 15.32 2.73 -4.76
CA LYS A 42 14.91 2.33 -3.41
C LYS A 42 14.04 3.44 -2.82
N CYS A 43 12.87 3.07 -2.35
CA CYS A 43 11.85 4.00 -1.86
C CYS A 43 11.47 3.62 -0.43
N LEU A 44 11.21 4.63 0.41
CA LEU A 44 10.65 4.43 1.75
C LEU A 44 9.30 5.13 1.80
N LEU A 45 8.25 4.40 2.17
CA LEU A 45 7.01 5.01 2.63
C LEU A 45 6.95 4.91 4.15
N LEU A 46 6.88 6.07 4.78
CA LEU A 46 6.70 6.22 6.21
C LEU A 46 5.30 6.74 6.51
N THR A 47 4.55 6.00 7.33
CA THR A 47 3.21 6.40 7.80
C THR A 47 3.13 6.49 9.32
N CYS A 48 2.04 7.06 9.83
CA CYS A 48 1.80 7.24 11.26
C CYS A 48 0.30 7.14 11.51
N GLY A 49 -0.17 5.95 11.89
CA GLY A 49 -1.48 5.80 12.51
C GLY A 49 -2.71 6.20 11.66
N ASP A 50 -2.78 5.81 10.39
CA ASP A 50 -4.02 5.88 9.60
C ASP A 50 -4.04 4.94 8.38
N ASN A 51 -3.03 4.08 8.32
CA ASN A 51 -2.71 3.31 7.14
C ASN A 51 -2.99 1.83 7.38
N ASN A 52 -3.64 1.22 6.40
CA ASN A 52 -3.96 -0.20 6.36
C ASN A 52 -3.34 -0.85 5.13
N GLY A 53 -2.35 -0.21 4.50
CA GLY A 53 -1.58 -0.78 3.40
C GLY A 53 -2.17 -0.47 2.03
N ALA A 54 -3.40 0.04 1.95
CA ALA A 54 -4.01 0.36 0.67
C ALA A 54 -3.25 1.46 -0.10
N ILE A 55 -2.66 2.43 0.62
CA ILE A 55 -1.80 3.44 -0.02
C ILE A 55 -0.51 2.79 -0.53
N ASN A 56 0.14 1.96 0.29
CA ASN A 56 1.36 1.20 -0.07
C ASN A 56 1.12 0.38 -1.34
N TYR A 57 0.02 -0.37 -1.36
CA TYR A 57 -0.39 -1.19 -2.51
C TYR A 57 -0.54 -0.31 -3.76
N LYS A 58 -1.22 0.83 -3.67
CA LYS A 58 -1.43 1.71 -4.83
C LYS A 58 -0.13 2.33 -5.35
N ILE A 59 0.76 2.78 -4.47
CA ILE A 59 2.02 3.39 -4.91
C ILE A 59 3.06 2.36 -5.38
N ARG A 60 3.02 1.12 -4.87
CA ARG A 60 3.87 0.01 -5.37
C ARG A 60 3.70 -0.19 -6.88
N HIS A 61 2.47 -0.06 -7.38
CA HIS A 61 2.17 -0.20 -8.82
C HIS A 61 2.70 0.94 -9.68
N MET A 62 3.23 2.01 -9.07
CA MET A 62 3.88 3.13 -9.78
C MET A 62 5.38 2.86 -10.03
N GLY A 63 5.90 1.72 -9.57
CA GLY A 63 7.31 1.32 -9.70
C GLY A 63 8.12 1.62 -8.44
N GLY A 64 9.42 1.30 -8.51
CA GLY A 64 10.35 1.40 -7.37
C GLY A 64 10.41 0.14 -6.51
N LEU A 65 11.43 0.09 -5.67
CA LEU A 65 11.70 -0.96 -4.70
C LEU A 65 11.39 -0.40 -3.31
N TRP A 66 10.26 -0.78 -2.76
CA TRP A 66 9.71 -0.13 -1.57
C TRP A 66 10.08 -0.85 -0.28
N THR A 67 10.39 -0.05 0.74
CA THR A 67 10.39 -0.43 2.15
C THR A 67 9.24 0.29 2.84
N TRP A 68 8.55 -0.41 3.74
CA TRP A 68 7.38 0.09 4.43
C TRP A 68 7.71 0.30 5.91
N ALA A 69 7.30 1.43 6.45
CA ALA A 69 7.47 1.73 7.86
C ALA A 69 6.25 2.47 8.42
N ASP A 70 5.89 2.17 9.66
CA ASP A 70 4.85 2.90 10.40
C ASP A 70 5.30 3.19 11.84
N PHE A 71 4.91 4.35 12.36
CA PHE A 71 5.09 4.70 13.76
C PHE A 71 4.03 4.07 14.68
N GLU A 72 2.96 3.49 14.16
CA GLU A 72 1.86 2.94 14.93
C GLU A 72 1.68 1.45 14.62
N ALA A 73 1.69 0.61 15.67
CA ALA A 73 1.73 -0.84 15.52
C ALA A 73 0.39 -1.45 15.07
N GLN A 74 -0.71 -0.76 15.33
CA GLN A 74 -2.08 -1.27 15.19
C GLN A 74 -2.43 -1.56 13.73
N GLY A 75 -1.87 -0.79 12.79
CA GLY A 75 -2.12 -0.97 11.35
C GLY A 75 -1.23 -2.02 10.68
N ILE A 76 -0.10 -2.37 11.29
CA ILE A 76 0.96 -3.21 10.69
C ILE A 76 0.44 -4.58 10.23
N PRO A 77 -0.28 -5.36 11.05
CA PRO A 77 -0.75 -6.69 10.61
C PRO A 77 -1.62 -6.62 9.35
N GLY A 78 -2.51 -5.62 9.26
CA GLY A 78 -3.36 -5.43 8.07
C GLY A 78 -2.60 -4.93 6.85
N MET A 79 -1.49 -4.21 7.04
CA MET A 79 -0.57 -3.84 5.96
C MET A 79 0.18 -5.05 5.43
N GLU A 80 0.79 -5.84 6.31
CA GLU A 80 1.56 -7.03 5.96
C GLU A 80 0.69 -8.08 5.27
N GLU A 81 -0.54 -8.30 5.77
CA GLU A 81 -1.56 -9.15 5.14
C GLU A 81 -1.79 -8.75 3.67
N LEU A 82 -1.98 -7.45 3.40
CA LEU A 82 -2.26 -6.97 2.05
C LEU A 82 -1.03 -7.02 1.14
N LEU A 83 0.13 -6.68 1.69
CA LEU A 83 1.35 -6.45 0.93
C LEU A 83 2.14 -7.72 0.68
N GLY A 84 1.95 -8.76 1.51
CA GLY A 84 2.77 -9.97 1.52
C GLY A 84 4.24 -9.69 1.85
N GLU A 85 4.53 -8.57 2.50
CA GLU A 85 5.86 -8.06 2.80
C GLU A 85 5.87 -7.47 4.22
N PRO A 86 7.01 -7.51 4.93
CA PRO A 86 7.12 -6.96 6.27
C PRO A 86 6.97 -5.43 6.28
N VAL A 87 6.43 -4.90 7.39
CA VAL A 87 6.35 -3.46 7.64
C VAL A 87 7.09 -3.14 8.94
N LEU A 88 8.07 -2.25 8.85
CA LEU A 88 8.91 -1.88 9.98
C LEU A 88 8.13 -1.01 10.97
N LYS A 89 8.04 -1.44 12.23
CA LYS A 89 7.63 -0.55 13.32
C LYS A 89 8.80 0.37 13.65
N LEU A 90 8.59 1.69 13.58
CA LEU A 90 9.54 2.67 14.06
C LEU A 90 9.14 3.17 15.44
N ASP A 91 10.11 3.45 16.29
CA ASP A 91 9.95 3.95 17.65
C ASP A 91 10.73 5.25 17.91
N GLY A 92 11.31 5.84 16.87
CA GLY A 92 11.97 7.15 16.93
C GLY A 92 13.29 7.16 17.70
N GLN A 93 13.84 5.98 18.02
CA GLN A 93 15.15 5.78 18.62
C GLN A 93 16.25 5.55 17.57
#